data_AF-A0A5B7VS23-F1
#
_entry.id   AF-A0A5B7VS23-F1
#
_cell.length_a   1.000
_cell.length_b   1.000
_cell.length_c   1.000
_cell.angle_alpha   90.00
_cell.angle_beta   90.00
_cell.angle_gamma   90.00
#
_symmetry.space_group_name_H-M   'P 1'
#
loop_
_entity.id
_entity.type
_entity.pdbx_description
1 polymer ?
#
loop_
_entity_poly.entity_id
_entity_poly.type
_entity_poly.pdbx_seq_one_letter_code
_entity_poly.pdbx_strand_id
1 'polypeptide(L)' 'MQIEQNNPTTLERAHKKITQLADVTDRPDLDSRFSVASGWLSALRLEGLTDSQTHHGLYAELEKAHKALRGELD' A
#
# COMPACT_ATOMS: atom_id res chain seq x y z
N MET A 1 1.32 9.29 -24.35
CA MET A 1 0.43 9.68 -23.24
C MET A 1 1.30 10.18 -22.12
N GLN A 2 1.10 11.40 -21.60
CA GLN A 2 1.67 11.79 -20.31
C GLN A 2 0.82 11.12 -19.23
N ILE A 3 1.41 10.25 -18.43
CA ILE A 3 0.77 9.68 -17.24
C ILE A 3 0.84 10.77 -16.17
N GLU A 4 -0.33 11.15 -15.64
CA GLU A 4 -0.40 12.12 -14.54
C GLU A 4 0.06 11.45 -13.25
N GLN A 5 1.27 11.82 -12.81
CA GLN A 5 1.83 11.37 -11.53
C GLN A 5 0.97 11.86 -10.37
N ASN A 6 0.78 10.98 -9.37
CA ASN A 6 0.06 11.27 -8.14
C ASN A 6 -1.39 11.74 -8.34
N ASN A 7 -2.04 11.29 -9.42
CA ASN A 7 -3.45 11.59 -9.63
C ASN A 7 -4.29 11.19 -8.37
N PRO A 8 -5.22 12.04 -7.91
CA PRO A 8 -6.02 11.79 -6.70
C PRO A 8 -6.70 10.43 -6.66
N THR A 9 -7.20 9.93 -7.79
CA THR A 9 -7.86 8.62 -7.89
C THR A 9 -6.87 7.47 -7.69
N THR A 10 -5.63 7.60 -8.15
CA THR A 10 -4.57 6.60 -7.89
C THR A 10 -4.25 6.53 -6.41
N LEU A 11 -4.13 7.69 -5.75
CA LEU A 11 -3.84 7.77 -4.32
C LEU A 11 -5.00 7.23 -3.48
N GLU A 12 -6.23 7.60 -3.81
CA GLU A 12 -7.43 7.08 -3.12
C GLU A 12 -7.49 5.55 -3.19
N ARG A 13 -7.22 4.96 -4.37
CA ARG A 13 -7.17 3.50 -4.53
C ARG A 13 -6.04 2.89 -3.70
N ALA A 14 -4.88 3.54 -3.62
CA ALA A 14 -3.76 3.09 -2.82
C ALA A 14 -4.10 3.07 -1.33
N HIS A 15 -4.61 4.17 -0.79
CA HIS A 15 -5.05 4.24 0.59
C HIS A 15 -6.15 3.24 0.89
N LYS A 16 -7.14 3.07 0.01
CA LYS A 16 -8.20 2.07 0.19
C LYS A 16 -7.63 0.65 0.30
N LYS A 17 -6.63 0.32 -0.51
CA LYS A 17 -6.00 -1.01 -0.49
C LYS A 17 -5.16 -1.22 0.77
N ILE A 18 -4.55 -0.17 1.31
CA ILE A 18 -3.88 -0.18 2.63
C ILE A 18 -4.92 -0.39 3.73
N THR A 19 -6.05 0.32 3.71
CA THR A 19 -7.13 0.15 4.70
C THR A 19 -7.71 -1.26 4.70
N GLN A 20 -7.82 -1.91 3.53
CA GLN A 20 -8.32 -3.28 3.42
C GLN A 20 -7.46 -4.34 4.13
N LEU A 21 -6.22 -4.02 4.53
CA LEU A 21 -5.45 -4.88 5.43
C LEU A 21 -6.01 -4.87 6.86
N ALA A 22 -6.58 -3.75 7.30
CA ALA A 22 -7.13 -3.62 8.65
C ALA A 22 -8.37 -4.49 8.87
N ASP A 23 -9.10 -4.84 7.81
CA ASP A 23 -10.30 -5.70 7.87
C ASP A 23 -9.96 -7.20 7.92
N VAL A 24 -8.67 -7.57 7.95
CA VAL A 24 -8.24 -8.97 7.95
C VAL A 24 -8.35 -9.55 9.35
N THR A 25 -9.19 -10.57 9.50
CA THR A 25 -9.37 -11.31 10.76
C THR A 25 -8.50 -12.55 10.88
N ASP A 26 -7.81 -12.98 9.80
CA ASP A 26 -7.03 -14.22 9.77
C ASP A 26 -5.53 -13.97 9.47
N ARG A 27 -4.65 -14.49 10.32
CA ARG A 27 -3.20 -14.21 10.26
C ARG A 27 -2.49 -14.74 8.99
N PRO A 28 -2.79 -15.93 8.46
CA PRO A 28 -2.17 -16.43 7.23
C PRO A 28 -2.52 -15.55 6.01
N ASP A 29 -3.67 -14.88 6.04
CA ASP A 29 -4.15 -13.98 5.00
C ASP A 29 -3.45 -12.61 5.07
N LEU A 30 -2.97 -12.21 6.25
CA LEU A 30 -2.31 -10.93 6.48
C LEU A 30 -1.01 -10.76 5.67
N ASP A 31 -0.09 -11.73 5.74
CA ASP A 31 1.20 -11.66 5.04
C ASP A 31 1.04 -11.75 3.51
N SER A 32 0.10 -12.56 3.06
CA SER A 32 -0.27 -12.68 1.64
C SER A 32 -0.80 -11.34 1.10
N ARG A 33 -1.75 -10.73 1.82
CA ARG A 33 -2.31 -9.42 1.43
C ARG A 33 -1.30 -8.30 1.50
N PHE A 34 -0.41 -8.31 2.49
CA PHE A 34 0.68 -7.35 2.56
C PHE A 34 1.56 -7.45 1.32
N SER A 35 1.94 -8.68 0.93
CA SER A 35 2.72 -8.93 -0.28
C SER A 35 2.01 -8.44 -1.54
N VAL A 36 0.71 -8.69 -1.67
CA VAL A 36 -0.11 -8.20 -2.79
C VAL A 36 -0.20 -6.68 -2.83
N ALA A 37 -0.40 -6.02 -1.69
CA ALA A 37 -0.44 -4.56 -1.59
C ALA A 37 0.92 -3.93 -1.94
N SER A 38 2.01 -4.49 -1.41
CA SER A 38 3.39 -4.07 -1.68
C SER A 38 3.75 -4.18 -3.17
N GLY A 39 3.43 -5.32 -3.80
CA GLY A 39 3.62 -5.52 -5.24
C GLY A 39 2.81 -4.53 -6.08
N TRP A 40 1.59 -4.22 -5.66
CA TRP A 40 0.75 -3.24 -6.35
C TRP A 40 1.28 -1.80 -6.22
N LEU A 41 1.75 -1.38 -5.04
CA LEU A 41 2.41 -0.08 -4.85
C LEU A 41 3.69 0.04 -5.69
N SER A 42 4.42 -1.07 -5.85
CA SER A 42 5.61 -1.13 -6.70
C SER A 42 5.24 -0.97 -8.18
N ALA A 43 4.16 -1.60 -8.64
CA ALA A 43 3.65 -1.43 -9.99
C ALA A 43 3.25 0.03 -10.27
N LEU A 44 2.57 0.71 -9.33
CA LEU A 44 2.23 2.13 -9.50
C LEU A 44 3.47 3.01 -9.75
N ARG A 45 4.57 2.74 -9.05
CA ARG A 45 5.82 3.49 -9.22
C ARG A 45 6.47 3.20 -10.57
N LEU A 46 6.50 1.93 -10.99
CA LEU A 46 7.07 1.51 -12.28
C LEU A 46 6.31 2.09 -13.47
N GLU A 47 4.99 2.17 -13.36
CA GLU A 47 4.12 2.80 -14.36
C GLU A 47 4.18 4.34 -14.32
N GLY A 48 4.98 4.92 -13.42
CA GLY A 48 5.07 6.38 -13.25
C GLY A 48 3.75 7.01 -12.80
N LEU A 49 2.87 6.25 -12.13
CA LEU A 49 1.62 6.75 -11.55
C LEU A 49 1.85 7.38 -10.17
N THR A 50 2.94 7.02 -9.50
CA THR A 50 3.39 7.66 -8.26
C THR A 50 4.86 8.05 -8.39
N ASP A 51 5.23 9.16 -7.76
CA ASP A 51 6.63 9.53 -7.61
C ASP A 51 7.31 8.75 -6.46
N SER A 52 8.62 8.95 -6.29
CA SER A 52 9.39 8.26 -5.26
C SER A 52 8.99 8.66 -3.83
N GLN A 53 8.58 9.90 -3.59
CA GLN A 53 8.19 10.39 -2.27
C GLN A 53 6.85 9.80 -1.87
N THR A 54 5.86 9.88 -2.75
CA THR A 54 4.52 9.31 -2.55
C THR A 54 4.58 7.80 -2.41
N HIS A 55 5.36 7.10 -3.23
CA HIS A 55 5.55 5.67 -3.08
C HIS A 55 6.14 5.30 -1.71
N HIS A 56 7.18 6.00 -1.24
CA HIS A 56 7.75 5.74 0.09
C HIS A 56 6.74 6.02 1.21
N GLY A 57 5.93 7.08 1.10
CA GLY A 57 4.86 7.37 2.07
C GLY A 57 3.82 6.25 2.15
N LEU A 58 3.28 5.83 1.00
CA LEU A 58 2.31 4.74 0.92
C LEU A 58 2.88 3.41 1.43
N TYR A 59 4.15 3.14 1.14
CA TYR A 59 4.82 1.92 1.62
C TYR A 59 5.01 1.94 3.14
N ALA A 60 5.41 3.08 3.72
CA ALA A 60 5.54 3.22 5.16
C ALA A 60 4.19 3.07 5.89
N GLU A 61 3.11 3.61 5.32
CA GLU A 61 1.75 3.40 5.82
C GLU A 61 1.36 1.91 5.79
N LEU A 62 1.67 1.23 4.70
CA LEU A 62 1.43 -0.21 4.53
C LEU A 62 2.18 -1.06 5.57
N GLU A 63 3.48 -0.79 5.78
CA GLU A 63 4.29 -1.48 6.79
C GLU A 63 3.78 -1.22 8.21
N LYS A 64 3.39 0.02 8.50
CA LYS A 64 2.83 0.37 9.81
C LYS A 64 1.54 -0.41 10.08
N ALA A 65 0.64 -0.50 9.09
CA ALA A 65 -0.60 -1.25 9.22
C ALA A 65 -0.33 -2.76 9.43
N HIS A 66 0.62 -3.33 8.69
CA HIS A 66 1.00 -4.73 8.83
C HIS A 66 1.59 -5.05 10.21
N LYS A 67 2.52 -4.23 10.71
CA LYS A 67 3.07 -4.37 12.07
C LYS A 67 2.01 -4.26 13.16
N ALA A 68 1.08 -3.30 12.99
CA ALA A 68 -0.04 -3.13 13.92
C ALA A 68 -0.88 -4.41 14.05
N LEU A 69 -1.19 -5.04 12.92
CA LEU A 69 -2.00 -6.26 12.85
C LEU A 69 -1.25 -7.51 13.32
N ARG A 70 0.08 -7.55 13.15
CA ARG A 70 0.94 -8.60 13.74
C ARG A 70 1.12 -8.46 15.25
N GLY A 71 0.75 -7.31 15.84
CA GLY A 71 0.98 -7.00 17.25
C GLY A 71 2.43 -6.61 17.55
N GLU A 72 3.14 -6.10 16.55
CA GLU A 72 4.55 -5.66 16.62
C GLU A 72 4.67 -4.13 16.75
N LEU A 73 3.61 -3.44 17.17
CA LEU A 73 3.70 -2.06 17.62
C LEU A 73 4.17 -2.06 19.07
N ASP A 74 5.46 -1.80 19.29
CA ASP A 74 5.99 -1.31 20.57
C ASP A 74 5.39 0.05 20.94
#